data_AF-A0A1S3ND40-F1
#
_entry.id   AF-A0A1S3ND40-F1
#
_cell.length_a   1.000
_cell.length_b   1.000
_cell.length_c   1.000
_cell.angle_alpha   90.00
_cell.angle_beta   90.00
_cell.angle_gamma   90.00
#
_symmetry.space_group_name_H-M   'P 1'
#
loop_
_entity.id
_entity.type
_entity.pdbx_description
1 polymer ?
#
loop_
_entity_poly.entity_id
_entity_poly.type
_entity_poly.pdbx_seq_one_letter_code
_entity_poly.pdbx_strand_id
1 'polypeptide(L)'
;CLASNKQICNGRGTCECGTCKCTDPKFQGPSCEICPTCPGVCTEHKECVQCRAFGTGEKKDTCERDCSYFNLIKVKDRGKLPQPGQAFPLMHCKERDANDCWFYYTYAVNNKTEKEVHVVETLDCPAGPDIIPIVAGVVAGIVLIGLALLLIWKLLMIIHDRREFAKFEKEKMNAKWDTQENPIYKSPINKFQNPNYGHKAVVL
;
A
#
# COMPACT_ATOMS: atom_id res chain seq x y z
N CYS A 1 -9.33 53.34 -0.45
CA CYS A 1 -8.06 53.39 -1.21
C CYS A 1 -6.79 53.15 -0.37
N LEU A 2 -6.73 53.57 0.90
CA LEU A 2 -5.56 53.28 1.74
C LEU A 2 -5.49 51.77 2.05
N ALA A 3 -4.38 51.13 1.72
CA ALA A 3 -4.16 49.71 1.98
C ALA A 3 -3.56 49.46 3.38
N SER A 4 -3.53 48.19 3.79
CA SER A 4 -2.98 47.76 5.09
C SER A 4 -1.51 48.12 5.28
N ASN A 5 -0.76 48.26 4.19
CA ASN A 5 0.64 48.72 4.19
C ASN A 5 0.79 50.25 4.29
N LYS A 6 -0.30 50.99 4.56
CA LYS A 6 -0.38 52.46 4.63
C LYS A 6 -0.06 53.18 3.32
N GLN A 7 -0.01 52.47 2.20
CA GLN A 7 0.15 53.07 0.87
C GLN A 7 -1.20 53.15 0.15
N ILE A 8 -1.35 54.14 -0.75
CA ILE A 8 -2.52 54.26 -1.61
C ILE A 8 -2.46 53.14 -2.66
N CYS A 9 -3.48 52.28 -2.72
CA CYS A 9 -3.58 51.19 -3.70
C CYS A 9 -2.33 50.28 -3.73
N ASN A 10 -1.73 50.00 -2.56
CA ASN A 10 -0.46 49.27 -2.41
C ASN A 10 0.71 49.83 -3.25
N GLY A 11 0.66 51.11 -3.65
CA GLY A 11 1.65 51.72 -4.54
C GLY A 11 1.58 51.20 -5.99
N ARG A 12 0.54 50.46 -6.35
CA ARG A 12 0.35 49.79 -7.65
C ARG A 12 -0.80 50.36 -8.47
N GLY A 13 -1.31 51.53 -8.08
CA GLY A 13 -2.46 52.13 -8.72
C GLY A 13 -2.76 53.55 -8.23
N THR A 14 -3.72 54.19 -8.88
CA THR A 14 -4.25 55.50 -8.51
C THR A 14 -5.61 55.35 -7.85
N CYS A 15 -5.92 56.21 -6.87
CA CYS A 15 -7.23 56.24 -6.24
C CYS A 15 -8.15 57.19 -7.02
N GLU A 16 -9.21 56.66 -7.60
CA GLU A 16 -10.23 57.42 -8.33
C GLU A 16 -11.58 57.20 -7.66
N CYS A 17 -12.19 58.28 -7.14
CA CYS A 17 -13.51 58.25 -6.51
C CYS A 17 -13.65 57.17 -5.41
N GLY A 18 -12.60 56.95 -4.61
CA GLY A 18 -12.60 55.98 -3.52
C GLY A 18 -12.30 54.52 -3.94
N THR A 19 -12.16 54.26 -5.24
CA THR A 19 -11.80 52.95 -5.80
C THR A 19 -10.39 52.97 -6.36
N CYS A 20 -9.61 51.92 -6.15
CA CYS A 20 -8.27 51.81 -6.72
C CYS A 20 -8.33 51.38 -8.19
N LYS A 21 -7.65 52.13 -9.07
CA LYS A 21 -7.35 51.76 -10.45
C LYS A 21 -5.92 51.25 -10.52
N CYS A 22 -5.76 49.94 -10.65
CA CYS A 22 -4.44 49.30 -10.71
C CYS A 22 -3.75 49.66 -12.03
N THR A 23 -2.49 50.09 -11.96
CA THR A 23 -1.70 50.48 -13.13
C THR A 23 -1.30 49.27 -13.97
N ASP A 24 -1.04 48.13 -13.32
CA ASP A 24 -0.74 46.87 -13.98
C ASP A 24 -1.98 45.95 -13.94
N PRO A 25 -2.50 45.49 -15.10
CA PRO A 25 -3.70 44.65 -15.20
C PRO A 25 -3.55 43.27 -14.55
N LYS A 26 -2.33 42.86 -14.21
CA LYS A 26 -2.08 41.63 -13.44
C LYS A 26 -2.55 41.73 -11.99
N PHE A 27 -2.72 42.95 -11.46
CA PHE A 27 -3.18 43.17 -10.10
C PHE A 27 -4.68 43.53 -10.06
N GLN A 28 -5.37 42.97 -9.07
CA GLN A 28 -6.80 43.05 -8.86
C GLN A 28 -7.09 43.26 -7.36
N GLY A 29 -8.36 43.48 -7.03
CA GLY A 29 -8.80 43.71 -5.65
C GLY A 29 -9.01 45.19 -5.31
N PRO A 30 -9.71 45.47 -4.20
CA PRO A 30 -10.09 46.83 -3.79
C PRO A 30 -8.92 47.79 -3.57
N SER A 31 -7.71 47.27 -3.35
CA SER A 31 -6.48 48.05 -3.17
C SER A 31 -5.31 47.55 -4.04
N CYS A 32 -5.56 46.79 -5.11
CA CYS A 32 -4.53 46.21 -5.99
C CYS A 32 -3.59 45.19 -5.31
N GLU A 33 -4.11 44.46 -4.34
CA GLU A 33 -3.37 43.48 -3.54
C GLU A 33 -3.31 42.07 -4.16
N ILE A 34 -4.22 41.72 -5.06
CA ILE A 34 -4.37 40.36 -5.59
C ILE A 34 -3.64 40.25 -6.91
N CYS A 35 -2.68 39.33 -7.06
CA CYS A 35 -2.07 39.01 -8.35
C CYS A 35 -2.28 37.52 -8.69
N PRO A 36 -3.32 37.15 -9.45
CA PRO A 36 -3.60 35.75 -9.78
C PRO A 36 -2.54 35.13 -10.72
N THR A 37 -1.77 35.94 -11.43
CA THR A 37 -0.73 35.48 -12.36
C THR A 37 0.66 35.46 -11.75
N CYS A 38 0.86 36.09 -10.59
CA CYS A 38 2.14 36.04 -9.90
C CYS A 38 2.24 34.72 -9.15
N PRO A 39 3.38 34.02 -9.20
CA PRO A 39 3.63 32.95 -8.24
C PRO A 39 3.45 33.52 -6.84
N GLY A 40 2.70 32.79 -6.00
CA GLY A 40 2.54 33.20 -4.61
C GLY A 40 3.89 33.25 -3.93
N VAL A 41 3.97 34.04 -2.84
CA VAL A 41 5.16 34.12 -1.97
C VAL A 41 5.68 32.71 -1.60
N CYS A 42 4.78 31.74 -1.48
CA CYS A 42 5.14 30.35 -1.26
C CYS A 42 5.91 29.74 -2.45
N THR A 43 5.33 29.74 -3.65
CA THR A 43 5.98 29.13 -4.81
C THR A 43 7.32 29.78 -5.15
N GLU A 44 7.43 31.10 -4.98
CA GLU A 44 8.68 31.85 -5.24
C GLU A 44 9.81 31.43 -4.28
N HIS A 45 9.51 31.22 -3.01
CA HIS A 45 10.53 30.91 -2.00
C HIS A 45 10.72 29.40 -1.76
N LYS A 46 9.82 28.56 -2.28
CA LYS A 46 9.83 27.10 -2.12
C LYS A 46 11.21 26.48 -2.27
N GLU A 47 11.86 26.67 -3.41
CA GLU A 47 13.15 26.04 -3.73
C GLU A 47 14.27 26.48 -2.78
N CYS A 48 14.26 27.77 -2.42
CA CYS A 48 15.25 28.33 -1.51
C CYS A 48 15.05 27.87 -0.07
N VAL A 49 13.81 27.76 0.38
CA VAL A 49 13.49 27.20 1.69
C VAL A 49 13.88 25.73 1.73
N GLN A 50 13.57 24.97 0.68
CA GLN A 50 13.89 23.56 0.60
C GLN A 50 15.40 23.29 0.64
N CYS A 51 16.18 24.04 -0.14
CA CYS A 51 17.64 23.85 -0.19
C CYS A 51 18.32 24.28 1.12
N ARG A 52 17.93 25.42 1.72
CA ARG A 52 18.55 25.89 2.97
C ARG A 52 18.09 25.10 4.19
N ALA A 53 16.86 24.61 4.20
CA ALA A 53 16.33 23.84 5.32
C ALA A 53 16.80 22.38 5.30
N PHE A 54 16.70 21.71 4.14
CA PHE A 54 16.85 20.26 4.02
C PHE A 54 18.06 19.85 3.16
N GLY A 55 18.73 20.77 2.48
CA GLY A 55 19.83 20.45 1.57
C GLY A 55 19.39 19.67 0.33
N THR A 56 18.11 19.82 -0.07
CA THR A 56 17.49 19.14 -1.21
C THR A 56 16.79 20.13 -2.15
N GLY A 57 16.33 19.67 -3.30
CA GLY A 57 15.65 20.49 -4.31
C GLY A 57 16.56 20.92 -5.46
N GLU A 58 15.99 21.62 -6.44
CA GLU A 58 16.66 21.97 -7.70
C GLU A 58 17.80 22.97 -7.51
N LYS A 59 17.66 23.89 -6.55
CA LYS A 59 18.68 24.90 -6.21
C LYS A 59 19.75 24.41 -5.24
N LYS A 60 19.88 23.10 -5.00
CA LYS A 60 20.86 22.56 -4.04
C LYS A 60 22.28 23.08 -4.30
N ASP A 61 22.71 23.11 -5.55
CA ASP A 61 24.08 23.49 -5.92
C ASP A 61 24.33 25.02 -5.91
N THR A 62 23.29 25.82 -6.12
CA THR A 62 23.38 27.30 -6.13
C THR A 62 22.80 27.97 -4.87
N CYS A 63 22.35 27.16 -3.91
CA CYS A 63 21.60 27.57 -2.72
C CYS A 63 22.26 28.73 -1.95
N GLU A 64 23.55 28.63 -1.67
CA GLU A 64 24.30 29.63 -0.89
C GLU A 64 24.36 31.01 -1.58
N ARG A 65 24.42 31.03 -2.91
CA ARG A 65 24.46 32.29 -3.68
C ARG A 65 23.07 32.88 -3.88
N ASP A 66 22.10 32.04 -4.23
CA ASP A 66 20.80 32.51 -4.72
C ASP A 66 19.77 32.72 -3.60
N CYS A 67 19.97 32.11 -2.41
CA CYS A 67 18.96 32.02 -1.35
C CYS A 67 19.35 32.74 -0.05
N SER A 68 20.32 33.64 -0.09
CA SER A 68 20.83 34.39 1.07
C SER A 68 20.07 35.67 1.41
N TYR A 69 18.96 35.95 0.73
CA TYR A 69 18.18 37.20 0.87
C TYR A 69 17.14 37.21 2.01
N PHE A 70 17.03 36.13 2.79
CA PHE A 70 16.14 36.02 3.94
C PHE A 70 16.82 35.28 5.09
N ASN A 71 16.35 35.53 6.31
CA ASN A 71 16.76 34.78 7.48
C ASN A 71 15.90 33.52 7.63
N LEU A 72 16.52 32.35 7.73
CA LEU A 72 15.83 31.07 7.85
C LEU A 72 15.96 30.53 9.28
N ILE A 73 14.83 30.25 9.90
CA ILE A 73 14.72 29.73 11.26
C ILE A 73 14.01 28.39 11.22
N LYS A 74 14.68 27.35 11.72
CA LYS A 74 14.09 26.02 11.84
C LYS A 74 13.29 25.91 13.14
N VAL A 75 12.06 25.41 13.05
CA VAL A 75 11.21 25.12 14.20
C VAL A 75 10.93 23.62 14.27
N LYS A 76 10.82 23.07 15.47
CA LYS A 76 10.62 21.62 15.66
C LYS A 76 9.27 21.13 15.15
N ASP A 77 8.22 21.93 15.36
CA ASP A 77 6.83 21.52 15.15
C ASP A 77 6.03 22.62 14.44
N ARG A 78 4.98 22.23 13.72
CA ARG A 78 4.02 23.14 13.07
C ARG A 78 3.39 24.14 14.04
N GLY A 79 3.10 23.71 15.27
CA GLY A 79 2.51 24.59 16.29
C GLY A 79 3.43 25.71 16.78
N LYS A 80 4.73 25.65 16.45
CA LYS A 80 5.72 26.69 16.75
C LYS A 80 5.93 27.67 15.60
N LEU A 81 5.24 27.47 14.46
CA LEU A 81 5.21 28.49 13.42
C LEU A 81 4.49 29.74 13.96
N PRO A 82 4.93 30.96 13.58
CA PRO A 82 4.22 32.19 13.92
C PRO A 82 2.76 32.08 13.45
N GLN A 83 1.81 32.59 14.22
CA GLN A 83 0.38 32.48 13.90
C GLN A 83 -0.17 33.78 13.26
N PRO A 84 -1.20 33.67 12.41
CA PRO A 84 -1.90 34.85 11.87
C PRO A 84 -2.55 35.64 13.00
N GLY A 85 -2.18 36.93 13.15
CA GLY A 85 -2.60 37.79 14.26
C GLY A 85 -1.45 38.56 14.92
N GLN A 86 -0.21 38.27 14.55
CA GLN A 86 0.96 39.09 14.91
C GLN A 86 1.00 40.40 14.08
N ALA A 87 1.76 41.39 14.55
CA ALA A 87 1.74 42.78 14.07
C ALA A 87 2.16 43.01 12.60
N PHE A 88 2.54 41.96 11.87
CA PHE A 88 3.07 42.03 10.50
C PHE A 88 2.39 40.99 9.59
N PRO A 89 2.28 41.27 8.28
CA PRO A 89 1.72 40.34 7.31
C PRO A 89 2.57 39.07 7.23
N LEU A 90 1.95 37.93 7.55
CA LEU A 90 2.56 36.61 7.61
C LEU A 90 1.80 35.68 6.68
N MET A 91 2.52 34.96 5.82
CA MET A 91 1.94 33.98 4.91
C MET A 91 2.31 32.56 5.34
N HIS A 92 1.34 31.66 5.36
CA HIS A 92 1.57 30.23 5.64
C HIS A 92 1.62 29.45 4.34
N CYS A 93 2.65 28.64 4.20
CA CYS A 93 2.95 27.88 3.01
C CYS A 93 3.01 26.39 3.35
N LYS A 94 2.38 25.58 2.48
CA LYS A 94 2.43 24.12 2.51
C LYS A 94 2.84 23.66 1.11
N GLU A 95 4.02 23.10 1.00
CA GLU A 95 4.62 22.70 -0.27
C GLU A 95 5.04 21.22 -0.24
N ARG A 96 5.11 20.60 -1.43
CA ARG A 96 5.65 19.24 -1.59
C ARG A 96 7.07 19.26 -2.14
N ASP A 97 7.89 18.34 -1.65
CA ASP A 97 9.20 18.04 -2.20
C ASP A 97 9.12 17.00 -3.34
N ALA A 98 10.28 16.57 -3.85
CA ALA A 98 10.39 15.57 -4.92
C ALA A 98 10.05 14.13 -4.46
N ASN A 99 10.01 13.88 -3.14
CA ASN A 99 9.67 12.57 -2.55
C ASN A 99 8.19 12.49 -2.12
N ASP A 100 7.37 13.43 -2.58
CA ASP A 100 5.97 13.59 -2.19
C ASP A 100 5.75 13.84 -0.68
N CYS A 101 6.78 14.32 0.01
CA CYS A 101 6.70 14.74 1.40
C CYS A 101 6.26 16.21 1.51
N TRP A 102 5.47 16.51 2.52
CA TRP A 102 5.02 17.86 2.80
C TRP A 102 5.97 18.59 3.75
N PHE A 103 6.32 19.82 3.41
CA PHE A 103 6.98 20.74 4.33
C PHE A 103 6.18 22.03 4.48
N TYR A 104 6.30 22.61 5.67
CA TYR A 104 5.50 23.74 6.13
C TYR A 104 6.43 24.85 6.52
N TYR A 105 6.14 26.04 6.06
CA TYR A 105 6.90 27.22 6.44
C TYR A 105 6.03 28.46 6.39
N THR A 106 6.52 29.51 7.02
CA THR A 106 5.92 30.83 6.95
C THR A 106 6.89 31.83 6.36
N TYR A 107 6.37 32.84 5.69
CA TYR A 107 7.13 33.98 5.20
C TYR A 107 6.54 35.26 5.78
N ALA A 108 7.39 36.09 6.37
CA ALA A 108 7.04 37.40 6.90
C ALA A 108 8.08 38.44 6.52
N VAL A 109 7.62 39.69 6.48
CA VAL A 109 8.49 40.87 6.44
C VAL A 109 8.27 41.63 7.73
N ASN A 110 9.31 41.70 8.57
CA ASN A 110 9.26 42.39 9.84
C ASN A 110 9.20 43.92 9.66
N ASN A 111 8.89 44.65 10.75
CA ASN A 111 8.82 46.12 10.75
C ASN A 111 10.12 46.80 10.28
N LYS A 112 11.27 46.12 10.41
CA LYS A 112 12.59 46.56 9.93
C LYS A 112 12.84 46.25 8.44
N THR A 113 11.81 45.84 7.70
CA THR A 113 11.91 45.42 6.28
C THR A 113 12.75 44.16 6.05
N GLU A 114 13.11 43.44 7.10
CA GLU A 114 13.84 42.18 7.05
C GLU A 114 12.89 41.02 6.73
N LYS A 115 13.31 40.14 5.80
CA LYS A 115 12.56 38.95 5.39
C LYS A 115 12.92 37.78 6.30
N GLU A 116 11.91 37.19 6.93
CA GLU A 116 12.06 36.10 7.88
C GLU A 116 11.22 34.90 7.44
N VAL A 117 11.84 33.71 7.48
CA VAL A 117 11.20 32.45 7.12
C VAL A 117 11.34 31.48 8.27
N HIS A 118 10.21 30.97 8.77
CA HIS A 118 10.20 29.87 9.73
C HIS A 118 9.80 28.59 9.02
N VAL A 119 10.63 27.55 9.08
CA VAL A 119 10.39 26.25 8.43
C VAL A 119 10.36 25.14 9.46
N VAL A 120 9.43 24.21 9.32
CA VAL A 120 9.40 23.01 10.17
C VAL A 120 10.57 22.09 9.79
N GLU A 121 11.35 21.69 10.79
CA GLU A 121 12.57 20.90 10.61
C GLU A 121 12.28 19.49 10.09
N THR A 122 11.11 18.94 10.38
CA THR A 122 10.68 17.60 9.96
C THR A 122 9.74 17.65 8.75
N LEU A 123 10.00 16.78 7.78
CA LEU A 123 9.14 16.52 6.63
C LEU A 123 7.97 15.61 7.06
N ASP A 124 6.77 15.91 6.58
CA ASP A 124 5.59 15.05 6.76
C ASP A 124 5.39 14.21 5.50
N CYS A 125 6.06 13.06 5.48
CA CYS A 125 6.00 12.10 4.39
C CYS A 125 4.85 11.11 4.60
N PRO A 126 4.10 10.75 3.55
CA PRO A 126 3.14 9.65 3.66
C PRO A 126 3.86 8.37 4.07
N ALA A 127 3.30 7.63 5.04
CA ALA A 127 3.80 6.32 5.38
C ALA A 127 3.67 5.40 4.15
N GLY A 128 4.74 4.69 3.82
CA GLY A 128 4.68 3.66 2.78
C GLY A 128 3.62 2.60 3.10
N PRO A 129 3.13 1.86 2.10
CA PRO A 129 2.17 0.79 2.35
C PRO A 129 2.79 -0.25 3.30
N ASP A 130 2.03 -0.68 4.30
CA ASP A 130 2.47 -1.75 5.19
C ASP A 130 2.56 -3.06 4.39
N ILE A 131 3.78 -3.59 4.27
CA ILE A 131 4.10 -4.75 3.43
C ILE A 131 3.61 -6.06 4.09
N ILE A 132 3.55 -6.10 5.41
CA ILE A 132 3.21 -7.30 6.20
C ILE A 132 1.85 -7.90 5.80
N PRO A 133 0.73 -7.15 5.77
CA PRO A 133 -0.57 -7.71 5.40
C PRO A 133 -0.62 -8.21 3.96
N ILE A 134 0.08 -7.54 3.03
CA ILE A 134 0.15 -7.96 1.62
C ILE A 134 0.81 -9.33 1.52
N VAL A 135 1.98 -9.49 2.16
CA VAL A 135 2.72 -10.76 2.14
C VAL A 135 1.93 -11.86 2.83
N ALA A 136 1.33 -11.59 3.99
CA ALA A 136 0.51 -12.56 4.71
C ALA A 136 -0.69 -13.04 3.86
N GLY A 137 -1.36 -12.12 3.17
CA GLY A 137 -2.48 -12.43 2.28
C GLY A 137 -2.08 -13.33 1.11
N VAL A 138 -0.95 -13.03 0.46
CA VAL A 138 -0.43 -13.84 -0.67
C VAL A 138 -0.07 -15.25 -0.22
N VAL A 139 0.65 -15.38 0.90
CA VAL A 139 1.06 -16.69 1.44
C VAL A 139 -0.17 -17.53 1.82
N ALA A 140 -1.14 -16.94 2.53
CA ALA A 140 -2.37 -17.63 2.88
C ALA A 140 -3.15 -18.08 1.63
N GLY A 141 -3.22 -17.24 0.60
CA GLY A 141 -3.86 -17.58 -0.68
C GLY A 141 -3.22 -18.79 -1.37
N ILE A 142 -1.89 -18.81 -1.47
CA ILE A 142 -1.16 -19.93 -2.10
C ILE A 142 -1.39 -21.23 -1.33
N VAL A 143 -1.34 -21.19 0.01
CA VAL A 143 -1.57 -22.36 0.86
C VAL A 143 -3.00 -22.89 0.68
N LEU A 144 -4.01 -22.02 0.67
CA LEU A 144 -5.41 -22.42 0.48
C LEU A 144 -5.65 -23.05 -0.90
N ILE A 145 -5.07 -22.48 -1.96
CA ILE A 145 -5.16 -23.04 -3.32
C ILE A 145 -4.48 -24.42 -3.35
N GLY A 146 -3.30 -24.55 -2.76
CA GLY A 146 -2.59 -25.83 -2.66
C GLY A 146 -3.41 -26.90 -1.94
N LEU A 147 -4.02 -26.56 -0.80
CA LEU A 147 -4.90 -27.46 -0.06
C LEU A 147 -6.14 -27.86 -0.87
N ALA A 148 -6.79 -26.91 -1.56
CA ALA A 148 -7.93 -27.19 -2.41
C ALA A 148 -7.58 -28.18 -3.55
N LEU A 149 -6.44 -27.96 -4.23
CA LEU A 149 -5.95 -28.86 -5.27
C LEU A 149 -5.64 -30.27 -4.74
N LEU A 150 -5.02 -30.37 -3.56
CA LEU A 150 -4.76 -31.65 -2.91
C LEU A 150 -6.06 -32.37 -2.52
N LEU A 151 -7.06 -31.66 -2.01
CA LEU A 151 -8.37 -32.23 -1.68
C LEU A 151 -9.11 -32.71 -2.94
N ILE A 152 -9.11 -31.92 -4.02
CA ILE A 152 -9.71 -32.32 -5.30
C ILE A 152 -8.99 -33.56 -5.85
N TRP A 153 -7.65 -33.56 -5.87
CA TRP A 153 -6.87 -34.70 -6.33
C TRP A 153 -7.15 -35.96 -5.48
N LYS A 154 -7.18 -35.83 -4.15
CA LYS A 154 -7.53 -36.90 -3.22
C LYS A 154 -8.93 -37.46 -3.50
N LEU A 155 -9.93 -36.60 -3.70
CA LEU A 155 -11.30 -37.01 -4.02
C LEU A 155 -11.37 -37.75 -5.35
N LEU A 156 -10.73 -37.23 -6.40
CA LEU A 156 -10.67 -37.88 -7.71
C LEU A 156 -10.01 -39.26 -7.63
N MET A 157 -8.88 -39.35 -6.91
CA MET A 157 -8.18 -40.63 -6.68
C MET A 157 -9.07 -41.64 -5.96
N ILE A 158 -9.75 -41.24 -4.88
CA ILE A 158 -10.66 -42.12 -4.13
C ILE A 158 -11.82 -42.60 -5.02
N ILE A 159 -12.40 -41.73 -5.85
CA ILE A 159 -13.49 -42.11 -6.76
C ILE A 159 -13.00 -43.10 -7.80
N HIS A 160 -11.82 -42.88 -8.39
CA HIS A 160 -11.24 -43.78 -9.37
C HIS A 160 -10.93 -45.15 -8.76
N ASP A 161 -10.26 -45.17 -7.62
CA ASP A 161 -9.94 -46.40 -6.88
C ASP A 161 -11.19 -47.20 -6.50
N ARG A 162 -12.26 -46.54 -5.99
CA ARG A 162 -13.54 -47.19 -5.70
C ARG A 162 -14.22 -47.77 -6.95
N ARG A 163 -14.13 -47.08 -8.10
CA ARG A 163 -14.69 -47.57 -9.36
C ARG A 163 -13.95 -48.80 -9.87
N GLU A 164 -12.63 -48.77 -9.85
CA GLU A 164 -11.80 -49.91 -10.25
C GLU A 164 -11.99 -51.10 -9.30
N PHE A 165 -12.07 -50.86 -7.99
CA PHE A 165 -12.35 -51.90 -7.01
C PHE A 165 -13.70 -52.60 -7.26
N ALA A 166 -14.77 -51.83 -7.52
CA ALA A 166 -16.08 -52.39 -7.83
C ALA A 166 -16.10 -53.19 -9.15
N LYS A 167 -15.33 -52.74 -10.15
CA LYS A 167 -15.14 -53.47 -11.41
C LYS A 167 -14.40 -54.79 -11.18
N PHE A 168 -13.33 -54.76 -10.38
CA PHE A 168 -12.55 -55.95 -10.04
C PHE A 168 -13.37 -57.01 -9.30
N GLU A 169 -14.16 -56.62 -8.28
CA GLU A 169 -15.04 -57.57 -7.58
C GLU A 169 -16.11 -58.18 -8.51
N LYS A 170 -16.64 -57.42 -9.47
CA LYS A 170 -17.55 -57.94 -10.49
C LYS A 170 -16.86 -58.96 -11.41
N GLU A 171 -15.65 -58.67 -11.87
CA GLU A 171 -14.87 -59.60 -12.70
C GLU A 171 -14.54 -60.88 -11.94
N LYS A 172 -14.17 -60.79 -10.66
CA LYS A 172 -13.90 -61.95 -9.78
C LYS A 172 -15.13 -62.83 -9.58
N MET A 173 -16.32 -62.25 -9.37
CA MET A 173 -17.57 -63.02 -9.22
C MET A 173 -17.99 -63.71 -10.52
N ASN A 174 -17.71 -63.11 -11.67
CA ASN A 174 -17.99 -63.69 -12.99
C ASN A 174 -16.95 -64.75 -13.39
N ALA A 175 -15.73 -64.68 -12.86
CA ALA A 175 -14.67 -65.66 -13.07
C ALA A 175 -14.86 -66.95 -12.23
N LYS A 176 -16.11 -67.35 -11.96
CA LYS A 176 -16.40 -68.70 -11.47
C LYS A 176 -16.13 -69.68 -12.60
N TRP A 177 -14.98 -70.34 -12.54
CA TRP A 177 -14.64 -71.50 -13.36
C TRP A 177 -15.69 -72.59 -13.15
N ASP A 178 -16.15 -73.19 -14.25
CA ASP A 178 -17.10 -74.29 -14.22
C ASP A 178 -16.45 -75.47 -13.46
N THR A 179 -16.86 -75.70 -12.21
CA THR A 179 -16.47 -76.89 -11.43
C THR A 179 -17.33 -78.08 -11.85
N GLN A 180 -17.43 -78.33 -13.15
CA GLN A 180 -17.96 -79.58 -13.66
C GLN A 180 -16.81 -80.59 -13.55
N GLU A 181 -16.90 -81.52 -12.59
CA GLU A 181 -15.96 -82.63 -12.49
C GLU A 181 -15.90 -83.33 -13.86
N ASN A 182 -14.70 -83.45 -14.43
CA ASN A 182 -14.50 -84.06 -15.73
C ASN A 182 -15.11 -85.48 -15.70
N PRO A 183 -16.09 -85.80 -16.57
CA PRO A 183 -16.80 -87.09 -16.52
C PRO A 183 -15.89 -88.31 -16.81
N ILE A 184 -14.65 -88.10 -17.28
CA ILE A 184 -13.64 -89.15 -17.48
C ILE A 184 -12.74 -89.34 -16.24
N TYR A 185 -12.76 -88.42 -15.28
CA TYR A 185 -11.90 -88.48 -14.10
C TYR A 185 -12.34 -89.57 -13.14
N LYS A 186 -11.44 -90.51 -12.86
CA LYS A 186 -11.61 -91.54 -11.82
C LYS A 186 -10.63 -91.27 -10.69
N SER A 187 -11.13 -91.10 -9.47
CA SER A 187 -10.29 -90.93 -8.29
C SER A 187 -9.43 -92.19 -8.07
N PRO A 188 -8.09 -92.08 -7.90
CA PRO A 188 -7.21 -93.22 -7.66
C PRO A 188 -7.32 -93.78 -6.23
N ILE A 189 -8.21 -93.24 -5.40
CA ILE A 189 -8.34 -93.61 -3.99
C ILE A 189 -9.36 -94.74 -3.85
N ASN A 190 -8.89 -95.97 -3.65
CA ASN A 190 -9.72 -97.10 -3.29
C ASN A 190 -10.02 -97.08 -1.78
N LYS A 191 -11.29 -96.97 -1.40
CA LYS A 191 -11.73 -97.12 0.00
C LYS A 191 -12.04 -98.59 0.28
N PHE A 192 -11.23 -99.23 1.12
CA PHE A 192 -11.48 -100.59 1.59
C PHE A 192 -12.15 -100.53 2.96
N GLN A 193 -13.33 -101.15 3.11
CA GLN A 193 -13.96 -101.36 4.41
C GLN A 193 -13.33 -102.59 5.07
N ASN A 194 -12.76 -102.42 6.26
CA ASN A 194 -12.22 -103.52 7.05
C ASN A 194 -13.37 -104.30 7.72
N PRO A 195 -13.62 -105.58 7.37
CA PRO A 195 -14.74 -106.35 7.93
C PRO A 195 -14.58 -106.69 9.41
N ASN A 196 -13.38 -106.55 10.00
CA ASN A 196 -13.10 -106.97 11.36
C ASN A 196 -13.06 -105.82 12.39
N TYR A 197 -13.44 -104.61 11.96
CA TYR A 197 -13.52 -103.45 12.85
C TYR A 197 -14.82 -103.53 13.68
N GLY A 198 -14.76 -104.15 14.87
CA GLY A 198 -15.86 -104.10 15.84
C GLY A 198 -16.15 -105.39 16.62
N HIS A 199 -15.58 -106.53 16.24
CA HIS A 199 -15.73 -107.75 17.04
C HIS A 199 -14.73 -107.78 18.20
N LYS A 200 -15.22 -107.53 19.42
CA LYS A 200 -14.51 -107.89 20.66
C LYS A 200 -14.44 -109.41 20.73
N ALA A 201 -13.23 -109.97 20.74
CA ALA A 201 -13.02 -111.39 20.97
C ALA A 201 -13.59 -111.80 22.35
N VAL A 202 -14.42 -112.83 22.37
CA VAL A 202 -14.87 -113.49 23.61
C VAL A 202 -13.70 -114.33 24.11
N VAL A 203 -13.12 -113.96 25.25
CA VAL A 203 -12.13 -114.77 25.95
C VAL A 203 -12.89 -115.78 26.81
N LEU A 204 -12.52 -117.06 26.66
CA LEU A 204 -13.03 -118.23 27.38
C LEU A 204 -12.88 -118.10 28.90
#